data_AF-A0A3D1DLR4-F1
#
_entry.id   AF-A0A3D1DLR4-F1
#
_cell.length_a   1.000
_cell.length_b   1.000
_cell.length_c   1.000
_cell.angle_alpha   90.00
_cell.angle_beta   90.00
_cell.angle_gamma   90.00
#
_symmetry.space_group_name_H-M   'P 1'
#
loop_
_entity.id
_entity.type
_entity.pdbx_description
1 polymer ?
#
loop_
_entity_poly.entity_id
_entity_poly.type
_entity_poly.pdbx_seq_one_letter_code
_entity_poly.pdbx_strand_id
1 'polypeptide(L)'
;PADLAISYGVTGPSLRGSGVRRDLRRDAPYGIYDRLEFDVPVGSGEMGQLGDCWDRYMVRMREMRQSIRLVRQAIKDIPDGPFCDKKAFRGVKPKAGETYKKVEGARGEVGFYVVS
;
A
#
# COMPACT_ATOMS: atom_id res chain seq x y z
N PRO A 1 0.58 5.13 20.50
CA PRO A 1 1.71 4.23 20.84
C PRO A 1 1.80 3.06 19.85
N ALA A 2 3.01 2.69 19.42
CA ALA A 2 3.24 1.68 18.38
C ALA A 2 2.71 0.29 18.75
N ASP A 3 3.03 -0.21 19.95
CA ASP A 3 2.64 -1.56 20.39
C ASP A 3 1.12 -1.74 20.45
N LEU A 4 0.41 -0.69 20.90
CA LEU A 4 -1.05 -0.67 20.93
C LEU A 4 -1.66 -0.68 19.52
N ALA A 5 -1.05 0.03 18.58
CA ALA A 5 -1.52 0.02 17.19
C ALA A 5 -1.34 -1.36 16.55
N ILE A 6 -0.23 -2.04 16.85
CA ILE A 6 0.05 -3.39 16.37
C ILE A 6 -0.93 -4.40 16.98
N SER A 7 -1.17 -4.35 18.29
CA SER A 7 -2.09 -5.28 18.96
C SER A 7 -3.54 -5.11 18.50
N TYR A 8 -3.94 -3.91 18.09
CA TYR A 8 -5.28 -3.62 17.57
C TYR A 8 -5.42 -3.92 16.07
N GLY A 9 -4.36 -4.44 15.41
CA GLY A 9 -4.37 -4.75 13.98
C GLY A 9 -4.50 -3.50 13.08
N VAL A 10 -4.11 -2.33 13.57
CA VAL A 10 -4.15 -1.09 12.79
C VAL A 10 -3.11 -1.17 11.67
N THR A 11 -3.47 -0.76 10.46
CA THR A 11 -2.59 -0.77 9.29
C THR A 11 -2.57 0.58 8.57
N GLY A 12 -1.69 0.71 7.57
CA GLY A 12 -1.63 1.87 6.69
C GLY A 12 -1.23 3.19 7.38
N PRO A 13 -1.82 4.33 6.97
CA PRO A 13 -1.40 5.64 7.46
C PRO A 13 -1.61 5.83 8.96
N SER A 14 -2.57 5.11 9.57
CA SER A 14 -2.79 5.13 11.02
C SER A 14 -1.67 4.42 11.79
N LEU A 15 -1.17 3.30 11.25
CA LEU A 15 -0.03 2.58 11.82
C LEU A 15 1.27 3.37 11.62
N ARG A 16 1.48 3.90 10.40
CA ARG A 16 2.63 4.74 10.07
C ARG A 16 2.67 6.03 10.88
N GLY A 17 1.52 6.64 11.15
CA GLY A 17 1.40 7.79 12.04
C GLY A 17 1.88 7.50 13.47
N SER A 18 1.79 6.24 13.93
CA SER A 18 2.30 5.81 15.24
C SER A 18 3.82 5.53 15.25
N GLY A 19 4.53 5.87 14.18
CA GLY A 19 5.99 5.69 14.04
C GLY A 19 6.43 4.33 13.48
N VAL A 20 5.48 3.45 13.14
CA VAL A 20 5.79 2.11 12.65
C VAL A 20 6.01 2.12 11.14
N ARG A 21 7.23 1.81 10.70
CA ARG A 21 7.62 1.82 9.28
C ARG A 21 7.20 0.53 8.56
N ARG A 22 5.90 0.37 8.32
CA ARG A 22 5.30 -0.77 7.59
C ARG A 22 4.49 -0.30 6.39
N ASP A 23 4.73 -0.93 5.24
CA ASP A 23 4.00 -0.70 3.99
C ASP A 23 4.10 -1.93 3.08
N LEU A 24 2.97 -2.51 2.68
CA LEU A 24 2.98 -3.73 1.87
C LEU A 24 3.65 -3.52 0.51
N ARG A 25 3.61 -2.31 -0.05
CA ARG A 25 4.22 -2.03 -1.36
C ARG A 25 5.74 -2.21 -1.33
N ARG A 26 6.36 -2.10 -0.15
CA ARG A 26 7.80 -2.33 0.05
C ARG A 26 8.08 -3.68 0.71
N ASP A 27 7.33 -4.03 1.75
CA ASP A 27 7.62 -5.21 2.59
C ASP A 27 7.14 -6.52 1.93
N ALA A 28 6.11 -6.47 1.09
CA ALA A 28 5.57 -7.59 0.32
C ALA A 28 5.11 -7.11 -1.07
N PRO A 29 6.06 -6.68 -1.93
CA PRO A 29 5.76 -5.95 -3.16
C PRO A 29 4.89 -6.79 -4.10
N TYR A 30 3.98 -6.11 -4.77
CA TYR A 30 3.07 -6.67 -5.78
C TYR A 30 3.05 -5.78 -7.02
N GLY A 31 2.64 -6.32 -8.16
CA GLY A 31 2.63 -5.57 -9.42
C GLY A 31 4.05 -5.13 -9.81
N ILE A 32 4.28 -3.82 -9.87
CA ILE A 32 5.56 -3.21 -10.28
C ILE A 32 6.24 -2.39 -9.16
N TYR A 33 5.73 -2.45 -7.93
CA TYR A 33 6.25 -1.61 -6.83
C TYR A 33 7.69 -1.95 -6.43
N ASP A 34 8.19 -3.14 -6.78
CA ASP A 34 9.57 -3.57 -6.62
C ASP A 34 10.57 -2.76 -7.47
N ARG A 35 10.09 -2.13 -8.56
CA ARG A 35 10.90 -1.34 -9.50
C ARG A 35 10.80 0.17 -9.29
N LEU A 36 9.88 0.60 -8.44
CA LEU A 36 9.61 2.02 -8.21
C LEU A 36 10.31 2.50 -6.94
N GLU A 37 10.88 3.70 -7.00
CA GLU A 37 11.57 4.30 -5.86
C GLU A 37 10.66 5.29 -5.13
N PHE A 38 10.33 4.96 -3.88
CA PHE A 38 9.55 5.81 -3.00
C PHE A 38 9.93 5.63 -1.54
N ASP A 39 9.66 6.67 -0.76
CA ASP A 39 9.87 6.65 0.69
C ASP A 39 8.56 6.34 1.41
N VAL A 40 8.65 5.59 2.51
CA VAL A 40 7.50 5.30 3.38
C VAL A 40 7.43 6.36 4.49
N PRO A 41 6.53 7.35 4.42
CA PRO A 41 6.44 8.39 5.43
C PRO A 41 5.90 7.80 6.74
N VAL A 42 6.53 8.17 7.85
CA VAL A 42 6.10 7.82 9.21
C VAL A 42 5.84 9.10 10.00
N GLY A 43 5.02 8.97 11.05
CA GLY A 43 4.84 10.04 12.04
C GLY A 43 6.16 10.32 12.75
N SER A 44 6.41 11.59 13.03
CA SER A 44 7.62 12.07 13.69
C SER A 44 7.32 12.87 14.96
N GLY A 45 6.04 13.16 15.26
CA GLY A 45 5.66 13.98 16.40
C GLY A 45 6.06 15.44 16.26
N GLU A 46 5.99 16.00 15.03
CA GLU A 46 6.56 17.34 14.72
C GLU A 46 5.89 18.49 15.45
N MET A 47 4.57 18.40 15.67
CA MET A 47 3.77 19.46 16.30
C MET A 47 3.06 18.98 17.57
N GLY A 48 3.13 17.69 17.87
CA GLY A 48 2.31 17.05 18.89
C GLY A 48 2.91 15.72 19.35
N GLN A 49 2.07 14.83 19.85
CA GLN A 49 2.52 13.53 20.33
C GLN A 49 2.52 12.51 19.19
N LEU A 50 3.57 11.69 19.12
CA LEU A 50 3.67 10.63 18.12
C LEU A 50 2.41 9.75 18.09
N GLY A 51 1.77 9.67 16.92
CA GLY A 51 0.55 8.88 16.70
C GLY A 51 -0.77 9.61 16.90
N ASP A 52 -0.72 10.92 17.14
CA ASP A 52 -1.88 11.81 17.15
C ASP A 52 -2.52 11.99 15.76
N CYS A 53 -3.60 12.77 15.70
CA CYS A 53 -4.29 13.06 14.45
C CYS A 53 -3.44 13.90 13.49
N TRP A 54 -2.51 14.72 14.00
CA TRP A 54 -1.64 15.56 13.19
C TRP A 54 -0.64 14.72 12.41
N ASP A 55 0.04 13.77 13.06
CA ASP A 55 0.97 12.85 12.40
C ASP A 55 0.26 12.03 11.32
N ARG A 56 -0.96 11.52 11.59
CA ARG A 56 -1.75 10.77 10.60
C ARG A 56 -2.13 11.63 9.40
N TYR A 57 -2.47 12.90 9.64
CA TYR A 57 -2.71 13.86 8.57
C TYR A 57 -1.44 14.09 7.74
N MET A 58 -0.31 14.38 8.39
CA MET A 58 0.96 14.64 7.72
C MET A 58 1.48 13.44 6.94
N VAL A 59 1.32 12.22 7.46
CA VAL A 59 1.63 10.98 6.73
C VAL A 59 0.86 10.93 5.41
N ARG A 60 -0.46 11.19 5.42
CA ARG A 60 -1.26 11.23 4.18
C ARG A 60 -0.80 12.31 3.22
N MET A 61 -0.48 13.50 3.72
CA MET A 61 0.05 14.60 2.88
C MET A 61 1.37 14.21 2.21
N ARG A 62 2.26 13.53 2.93
CA ARG A 62 3.53 13.02 2.40
C ARG A 62 3.32 11.88 1.41
N GLU A 63 2.39 10.97 1.69
CA GLU A 63 2.00 9.90 0.77
C GLU A 63 1.47 10.44 -0.55
N MET A 64 0.66 11.51 -0.55
CA MET A 64 0.21 12.13 -1.81
C MET A 64 1.38 12.62 -2.67
N ARG A 65 2.42 13.20 -2.04
CA ARG A 65 3.64 13.61 -2.77
C ARG A 65 4.39 12.41 -3.34
N GLN A 66 4.51 11.33 -2.57
CA GLN A 66 5.15 10.09 -3.03
C GLN A 66 4.33 9.42 -4.14
N SER A 67 2.99 9.42 -4.07
CA SER A 67 2.12 8.93 -5.15
C SER A 67 2.36 9.68 -6.46
N ILE A 68 2.53 11.00 -6.41
CA ILE A 68 2.88 11.79 -7.61
C ILE A 68 4.26 11.39 -8.14
N ARG A 69 5.25 11.17 -7.27
CA ARG A 69 6.59 10.68 -7.66
C ARG A 69 6.51 9.33 -8.37
N LEU A 70 5.73 8.39 -7.82
CA LEU A 70 5.49 7.07 -8.39
C LEU A 70 4.84 7.15 -9.77
N VAL A 71 3.79 7.97 -9.93
CA VAL A 71 3.13 8.18 -11.23
C VAL A 71 4.11 8.73 -12.26
N ARG A 72 4.97 9.70 -11.88
CA ARG A 72 5.99 10.27 -12.78
C ARG A 72 7.06 9.26 -13.19
N GLN A 73 7.43 8.33 -12.31
CA GLN A 73 8.34 7.23 -12.65
C GLN A 73 7.65 6.24 -13.60
N ALA A 74 6.44 5.81 -13.25
CA ALA A 74 5.68 4.86 -14.05
C ALA A 74 5.44 5.37 -15.47
N ILE A 75 5.15 6.67 -15.67
CA ILE A 75 4.95 7.28 -16.99
C ILE A 75 6.21 7.19 -17.88
N LYS A 76 7.41 7.28 -17.30
CA LYS A 76 8.66 7.23 -18.07
C LYS A 76 8.94 5.82 -18.63
N ASP A 77 8.55 4.81 -17.87
CA ASP A 77 8.86 3.41 -18.15
C ASP A 77 7.65 2.63 -18.66
N ILE A 78 6.62 3.32 -19.21
CA ILE A 78 5.47 2.65 -19.81
C ILE A 78 5.94 1.93 -21.08
N PRO A 79 5.86 0.59 -21.15
CA PRO A 79 6.15 -0.12 -22.38
C PRO A 79 4.99 0.05 -23.38
N ASP A 80 5.34 0.13 -24.66
CA ASP A 80 4.36 0.03 -25.73
C ASP A 80 3.82 -1.40 -25.86
N GLY A 81 2.58 -1.53 -26.33
CA GLY A 81 1.97 -2.82 -26.61
C GLY A 81 0.49 -2.90 -26.20
N PRO A 82 -0.15 -4.07 -26.42
CA PRO A 82 -1.52 -4.30 -26.00
C PRO A 82 -1.61 -4.38 -24.46
N PHE A 83 -2.44 -3.53 -23.86
CA PHE A 83 -2.60 -3.44 -22.41
C PHE A 83 -3.51 -4.53 -21.80
N CYS A 84 -4.31 -5.21 -22.62
CA CYS A 84 -5.29 -6.17 -22.15
C CYS A 84 -5.49 -7.29 -23.18
N ASP A 85 -5.34 -8.53 -22.71
CA ASP A 85 -5.66 -9.70 -23.53
C ASP A 85 -7.19 -9.91 -23.54
N LYS A 86 -7.81 -9.66 -24.69
CA LYS A 86 -9.27 -9.75 -24.88
C LYS A 86 -9.84 -11.14 -24.57
N LYS A 87 -8.99 -12.18 -24.49
CA LYS A 87 -9.40 -13.56 -24.17
C LYS A 87 -9.26 -13.90 -22.68
N ALA A 88 -8.57 -13.09 -21.88
CA ALA A 88 -8.24 -13.43 -20.49
C ALA A 88 -9.44 -13.58 -19.54
N PHE A 89 -10.59 -12.97 -19.85
CA PHE A 89 -11.73 -12.91 -18.92
C PHE A 89 -12.89 -13.85 -19.24
N ARG A 90 -12.82 -14.66 -20.31
CA ARG A 90 -13.94 -15.53 -20.70
C ARG A 90 -13.72 -16.97 -20.25
N GLY A 91 -14.56 -17.44 -19.31
CA GLY A 91 -14.68 -18.86 -18.98
C GLY A 91 -13.58 -19.44 -18.09
N VAL A 92 -12.83 -18.60 -17.38
CA VAL A 92 -11.80 -19.07 -16.43
C VAL A 92 -12.49 -19.77 -15.25
N LYS A 93 -12.31 -21.08 -15.15
CA LYS A 93 -12.68 -21.86 -13.96
C LYS A 93 -11.43 -21.96 -13.08
N PRO A 94 -11.40 -21.30 -11.89
CA PRO A 94 -10.30 -21.47 -10.97
C PRO A 94 -10.21 -22.93 -10.54
N LYS A 95 -9.00 -23.39 -10.23
CA LYS A 95 -8.83 -24.69 -9.56
C LYS A 95 -9.38 -24.59 -8.14
N ALA A 96 -9.94 -25.69 -7.66
CA ALA A 96 -10.42 -25.77 -6.28
C ALA A 96 -9.28 -25.46 -5.30
N GLY A 97 -9.55 -24.62 -4.31
CA GLY A 97 -8.56 -24.20 -3.33
C GLY A 97 -8.86 -22.86 -2.68
N GLU A 98 -7.98 -22.44 -1.79
CA GLU A 98 -8.07 -21.18 -1.04
C GLU A 98 -6.84 -20.30 -1.25
N THR A 99 -7.04 -18.99 -1.25
CA THR A 99 -5.94 -18.03 -1.28
C THR A 99 -6.29 -16.79 -0.48
N TYR A 100 -5.29 -16.22 0.19
CA TYR A 100 -5.35 -14.90 0.79
C TYR A 100 -4.34 -13.98 0.10
N LYS A 101 -4.81 -12.86 -0.44
CA LYS A 101 -3.96 -11.83 -1.04
C LYS A 101 -4.24 -10.49 -0.40
N LYS A 102 -3.21 -9.68 -0.31
CA LYS A 102 -3.25 -8.37 0.36
C LYS A 102 -2.67 -7.30 -0.52
N VAL A 103 -3.25 -6.11 -0.43
CA VAL A 103 -2.79 -4.90 -1.11
C VAL A 103 -2.82 -3.73 -0.15
N GLU A 104 -1.94 -2.75 -0.38
CA GLU A 104 -1.97 -1.49 0.37
C GLU A 104 -3.00 -0.55 -0.28
N GLY A 105 -4.13 -0.35 0.35
CA GLY A 105 -5.08 0.70 0.00
C GLY A 105 -4.73 2.03 0.67
N ALA A 106 -5.35 3.13 0.24
CA ALA A 106 -5.16 4.46 0.85
C ALA A 106 -5.58 4.53 2.34
N ARG A 107 -6.35 3.55 2.81
CA ARG A 107 -6.77 3.41 4.22
C ARG A 107 -5.96 2.37 5.01
N GLY A 108 -5.10 1.61 4.34
CA GLY A 108 -4.31 0.51 4.92
C GLY A 108 -4.47 -0.81 4.18
N GLU A 109 -4.12 -1.90 4.86
CA GLU A 109 -4.08 -3.25 4.32
C GLU A 109 -5.50 -3.73 3.95
N VAL A 110 -5.72 -4.02 2.68
CA VAL A 110 -6.96 -4.63 2.17
C VAL A 110 -6.65 -6.05 1.76
N GLY A 111 -7.29 -7.01 2.43
CA GLY A 111 -7.12 -8.43 2.17
C GLY A 111 -8.34 -9.03 1.48
N PHE A 112 -8.10 -9.91 0.51
CA PHE A 112 -9.11 -10.73 -0.14
C PHE A 112 -8.82 -12.19 0.17
N TYR A 113 -9.78 -12.83 0.83
CA TYR A 113 -9.80 -14.29 1.02
C TYR A 113 -10.78 -14.88 0.02
N VAL A 114 -10.30 -15.76 -0.85
CA VAL A 114 -11.09 -16.35 -1.93
C VAL A 114 -10.99 -17.87 -1.84
N VAL A 115 -12.14 -18.52 -1.96
CA VAL A 115 -12.28 -19.99 -2.03
C VAL A 115 -13.03 -20.30 -3.31
N SER A 116 -12.52 -21.25 -4.11
CA SER A 116 -13.14 -21.75 -5.34
C SER A 116 -13.31 -23.25 -5.32
#